data_AF-A0A2T1KD70-F1
#
_entry.id   AF-A0A2T1KD70-F1
#
_cell.length_a   1.000
_cell.length_b   1.000
_cell.length_c   1.000
_cell.angle_alpha   90.00
_cell.angle_beta   90.00
_cell.angle_gamma   90.00
#
_symmetry.space_group_name_H-M   'P 1'
#
loop_
_entity.id
_entity.type
_entity.pdbx_description
1 polymer ?
#
loop_
_entity_poly.entity_id
_entity_poly.type
_entity_poly.pdbx_seq_one_letter_code
_entity_poly.pdbx_strand_id
1 'polypeptide(L)'
;MNMKINLELVKKLRAEKSWSQEELAVASDLSLRTVQRIEKDGSISLESKKALASAFGIKTSDLDIKEDSSAFSDENSDAFYFRIENGTKLAEIVGGAYAYRLNHDDPRSQKEAELIASAAQSIKDWGEIWSDLEAGDRVNAAYDLSQLIQELESIGIWVFGVRTNESYPGLEGNKWPVANVFLMREDNPKIIKLDLSNTG
;
A
#
# COMPACT_ATOMS: atom_id res chain seq x y z
N MET A 1 -31.17 11.84 5.84
CA MET A 1 -29.85 12.44 5.54
C MET A 1 -29.36 11.86 4.23
N ASN A 2 -28.86 12.68 3.31
CA ASN A 2 -28.20 12.18 2.10
C ASN A 2 -26.71 12.00 2.39
N MET A 3 -26.16 10.86 2.00
CA MET A 3 -24.72 10.55 2.07
C MET A 3 -24.08 10.72 0.69
N LYS A 4 -22.76 10.79 0.67
CA LYS A 4 -21.95 10.85 -0.55
C LYS A 4 -21.27 9.50 -0.79
N ILE A 5 -21.23 9.05 -2.04
CA ILE A 5 -20.62 7.79 -2.46
C ILE A 5 -19.67 8.00 -3.64
N ASN A 6 -18.82 7.00 -3.93
CA ASN A 6 -17.89 7.02 -5.04
C ASN A 6 -18.63 6.89 -6.39
N LEU A 7 -18.95 8.03 -7.00
CA LEU A 7 -19.72 8.08 -8.25
C LEU A 7 -18.95 7.52 -9.46
N GLU A 8 -17.62 7.60 -9.45
CA GLU A 8 -16.78 7.06 -10.53
C GLU A 8 -16.78 5.53 -10.52
N LEU A 9 -16.77 4.92 -9.33
CA LEU A 9 -16.95 3.48 -9.17
C LEU A 9 -18.32 3.03 -9.68
N VAL A 10 -19.39 3.79 -9.39
CA VAL A 10 -20.75 3.48 -9.89
C VAL A 10 -20.80 3.49 -11.41
N LYS A 11 -20.25 4.53 -12.06
CA LYS A 11 -20.17 4.62 -13.54
C LYS A 11 -19.38 3.45 -14.13
N LYS A 12 -18.25 3.11 -13.50
CA LYS A 12 -17.40 2.00 -13.93
C LYS A 12 -18.12 0.65 -13.87
N LEU A 13 -18.72 0.31 -12.72
CA LEU A 13 -19.46 -0.95 -12.54
C LEU A 13 -20.66 -1.05 -13.50
N ARG A 14 -21.33 0.07 -13.77
CA ARG A 14 -22.40 0.14 -14.78
C ARG A 14 -21.85 -0.17 -16.18
N ALA A 15 -20.73 0.42 -16.56
CA ALA A 15 -20.08 0.17 -17.86
C ALA A 15 -19.59 -1.28 -18.00
N GLU A 16 -19.01 -1.86 -16.95
CA GLU A 16 -18.55 -3.26 -16.93
C GLU A 16 -19.71 -4.24 -17.15
N LYS A 17 -20.90 -3.93 -16.64
CA LYS A 17 -22.13 -4.68 -16.89
C LYS A 17 -22.83 -4.32 -18.20
N SER A 18 -22.26 -3.41 -18.99
CA SER A 18 -22.83 -2.89 -20.24
C SER A 18 -24.23 -2.28 -20.07
N TRP A 19 -24.51 -1.66 -18.91
CA TRP A 19 -25.82 -1.10 -18.60
C TRP A 19 -25.96 0.39 -18.98
N SER A 20 -27.10 0.77 -19.51
CA SER A 20 -27.56 2.17 -19.55
C SER A 20 -27.97 2.65 -18.15
N GLN A 21 -28.21 3.97 -17.99
CA GLN A 21 -28.70 4.49 -16.71
C GLN A 21 -30.11 3.97 -16.38
N GLU A 22 -30.94 3.73 -17.40
CA GLU A 22 -32.25 3.11 -17.29
C GLU A 22 -32.14 1.64 -16.87
N GLU A 23 -31.20 0.90 -17.45
CA GLU A 23 -30.98 -0.51 -17.08
C GLU A 23 -30.47 -0.64 -15.64
N LEU A 24 -29.57 0.26 -15.20
CA LEU A 24 -29.15 0.32 -13.81
C LEU A 24 -30.32 0.68 -12.87
N ALA A 25 -31.19 1.59 -13.29
CA ALA A 25 -32.38 1.98 -12.51
C ALA A 25 -33.30 0.77 -12.31
N VAL A 26 -33.54 -0.01 -13.36
CA VAL A 26 -34.32 -1.26 -13.29
C VAL A 26 -33.63 -2.30 -12.41
N ALA A 27 -32.32 -2.54 -12.61
CA ALA A 27 -31.58 -3.56 -11.88
C ALA A 27 -31.47 -3.27 -10.37
N SER A 28 -31.47 -1.99 -9.99
CA SER A 28 -31.38 -1.54 -8.59
C SER A 28 -32.73 -1.17 -7.96
N ASP A 29 -33.84 -1.32 -8.68
CA ASP A 29 -35.17 -0.87 -8.24
C ASP A 29 -35.17 0.61 -7.79
N LEU A 30 -34.46 1.45 -8.55
CA LEU A 30 -34.37 2.89 -8.34
C LEU A 30 -35.02 3.65 -9.49
N SER A 31 -35.39 4.91 -9.25
CA SER A 31 -35.81 5.79 -10.34
C SER A 31 -34.61 6.24 -11.17
N LEU A 32 -34.80 6.42 -12.49
CA LEU A 32 -33.79 6.98 -13.39
C LEU A 32 -33.22 8.30 -12.86
N ARG A 33 -34.08 9.16 -12.29
CA ARG A 33 -33.66 10.43 -11.66
C ARG A 33 -32.70 10.22 -10.48
N THR A 34 -32.87 9.14 -9.74
CA THR A 34 -31.98 8.78 -8.62
C THR A 34 -30.62 8.33 -9.15
N VAL A 35 -30.60 7.46 -10.17
CA VAL A 35 -29.36 7.02 -10.83
C VAL A 35 -28.61 8.21 -11.42
N GLN A 36 -29.30 9.09 -12.15
CA GLN A 36 -28.71 10.31 -12.71
C GLN A 36 -28.13 11.22 -11.63
N ARG A 37 -28.85 11.42 -10.52
CA ARG A 37 -28.34 12.21 -9.38
C ARG A 37 -27.12 11.56 -8.72
N ILE A 38 -27.09 10.24 -8.62
CA ILE A 38 -25.95 9.50 -8.09
C ILE A 38 -24.72 9.69 -8.99
N GLU A 39 -24.85 9.49 -10.30
CA GLU A 39 -23.73 9.63 -11.24
C GLU A 39 -23.29 11.08 -11.46
N LYS A 40 -24.16 12.04 -11.18
CA LYS A 40 -23.86 13.48 -11.28
C LYS A 40 -23.23 14.04 -10.01
N ASP A 41 -23.85 13.79 -8.85
CA ASP A 41 -23.53 14.49 -7.60
C ASP A 41 -23.07 13.53 -6.49
N GLY A 42 -23.07 12.21 -6.71
CA GLY A 42 -22.71 11.20 -5.72
C GLY A 42 -23.65 11.13 -4.51
N SER A 43 -24.79 11.82 -4.54
CA SER A 43 -25.71 11.96 -3.39
C SER A 43 -26.79 10.87 -3.39
N ILE A 44 -26.88 10.13 -2.29
CA ILE A 44 -27.76 8.95 -2.18
C ILE A 44 -28.33 8.79 -0.75
N SER A 45 -29.43 8.07 -0.58
CA SER A 45 -29.90 7.62 0.74
C SER A 45 -29.27 6.26 1.10
N LEU A 46 -29.41 5.83 2.36
CA LEU A 46 -28.89 4.52 2.78
C LEU A 46 -29.59 3.36 2.06
N GLU A 47 -30.90 3.49 1.85
CA GLU A 47 -31.75 2.51 1.18
C GLU A 47 -31.34 2.37 -0.28
N SER A 48 -31.19 3.50 -1.00
CA SER A 48 -30.72 3.47 -2.38
C SER A 48 -29.29 2.95 -2.50
N LYS A 49 -28.43 3.20 -1.52
CA LYS A 49 -27.07 2.64 -1.48
C LYS A 49 -27.07 1.12 -1.33
N LYS A 50 -27.95 0.57 -0.48
CA LYS A 50 -28.14 -0.88 -0.33
C LYS A 50 -28.63 -1.53 -1.62
N ALA A 51 -29.63 -0.92 -2.26
CA ALA A 51 -30.20 -1.40 -3.50
C ALA A 51 -29.15 -1.41 -4.64
N LEU A 52 -28.36 -0.33 -4.74
CA LEU A 52 -27.28 -0.22 -5.72
C LEU A 52 -26.17 -1.26 -5.48
N ALA A 53 -25.73 -1.45 -4.23
CA ALA A 53 -24.73 -2.46 -3.89
C ALA A 53 -25.21 -3.88 -4.23
N SER A 54 -26.48 -4.17 -3.95
CA SER A 54 -27.12 -5.45 -4.30
C SER A 54 -27.15 -5.68 -5.82
N ALA A 55 -27.50 -4.66 -6.61
CA ALA A 55 -27.53 -4.76 -8.07
C ALA A 55 -26.15 -5.05 -8.68
N PHE A 56 -25.09 -4.48 -8.07
CA PHE A 56 -23.73 -4.73 -8.50
C PHE A 56 -23.12 -6.02 -7.94
N GLY A 57 -23.69 -6.58 -6.87
CA GLY A 57 -23.17 -7.77 -6.20
C GLY A 57 -21.95 -7.48 -5.32
N ILE A 58 -21.87 -6.28 -4.74
CA ILE A 58 -20.76 -5.80 -3.90
C ILE A 58 -21.25 -5.47 -2.49
N LYS A 59 -20.33 -5.25 -1.55
CA LYS A 59 -20.71 -4.80 -0.20
C LYS A 59 -21.11 -3.33 -0.26
N THR A 60 -22.00 -2.92 0.64
CA THR A 60 -22.39 -1.50 0.75
C THR A 60 -21.21 -0.60 1.06
N SER A 61 -20.22 -1.07 1.83
CA SER A 61 -18.99 -0.34 2.16
C SER A 61 -18.13 -0.04 0.94
N ASP A 62 -18.22 -0.84 -0.13
CA ASP A 62 -17.37 -0.68 -1.31
C ASP A 62 -17.75 0.57 -2.12
N LEU A 63 -18.99 1.06 -1.95
CA LEU A 63 -19.48 2.31 -2.55
C LEU A 63 -19.05 3.56 -1.78
N ASP A 64 -18.51 3.43 -0.58
CA ASP A 64 -18.06 4.61 0.17
C ASP A 64 -16.93 5.34 -0.55
N ILE A 65 -16.88 6.66 -0.34
CA ILE A 65 -15.72 7.44 -0.77
C ILE A 65 -14.57 6.99 0.12
N LYS A 66 -13.70 6.16 -0.43
CA LYS A 66 -12.38 5.93 0.15
C LYS A 66 -11.61 7.22 -0.04
N GLU A 67 -11.50 8.01 1.02
CA GLU A 67 -10.44 9.00 1.06
C GLU A 67 -9.13 8.22 1.02
N ASP A 68 -8.40 8.27 -0.10
CA ASP A 68 -7.01 7.78 -0.21
C ASP A 68 -6.04 8.59 0.67
N SER A 69 -6.56 9.35 1.63
CA SER A 69 -5.83 10.13 2.61
C SER A 69 -6.19 9.66 4.00
N SER A 70 -5.57 8.57 4.45
CA SER A 70 -5.11 8.57 5.82
C SER A 70 -3.60 8.45 5.80
N ALA A 71 -2.95 9.44 6.41
CA ALA A 71 -1.53 9.42 6.79
C ALA A 71 -1.19 8.28 7.78
N PHE A 72 -2.12 7.35 8.01
CA PHE A 72 -2.11 6.26 8.99
C PHE A 72 -2.70 4.95 8.42
N SER A 73 -2.67 4.74 7.10
CA SER A 73 -3.24 3.54 6.45
C SER A 73 -2.39 2.26 6.59
N ASP A 74 -1.59 2.14 7.65
CA ASP A 74 -0.94 0.88 8.02
C ASP A 74 -1.95 -0.24 8.37
N GLU A 75 -3.23 0.09 8.60
CA GLU A 75 -4.24 -0.85 9.08
C GLU A 75 -5.02 -1.61 7.99
N ASN A 76 -4.87 -1.28 6.70
CA ASN A 76 -5.65 -1.93 5.62
C ASN A 76 -4.82 -2.33 4.39
N SER A 77 -3.52 -2.55 4.57
CA SER A 77 -2.71 -3.26 3.59
C SER A 77 -2.83 -4.75 3.89
N ASP A 78 -3.53 -5.52 3.04
CA ASP A 78 -3.45 -7.00 3.02
C ASP A 78 -2.02 -7.50 2.64
N ALA A 79 -1.03 -6.61 2.55
CA ALA A 79 0.33 -6.98 2.21
C ALA A 79 1.07 -7.55 3.42
N PHE A 80 1.60 -8.75 3.22
CA PHE A 80 2.56 -9.35 4.13
C PHE A 80 3.95 -8.84 3.79
N TYR A 81 4.70 -8.45 4.81
CA TYR A 81 6.10 -8.06 4.70
C TYR A 81 6.98 -9.15 5.29
N PHE A 82 8.11 -9.43 4.65
CA PHE A 82 9.04 -10.46 5.08
C PHE A 82 10.23 -9.84 5.79
N ARG A 83 10.73 -10.52 6.82
CA ARG A 83 11.97 -10.12 7.51
C ARG A 83 13.14 -10.21 6.54
N ILE A 84 13.97 -9.17 6.54
CA ILE A 84 15.19 -9.05 5.75
C ILE A 84 16.37 -9.11 6.71
N GLU A 85 17.21 -10.12 6.55
CA GLU A 85 18.32 -10.42 7.47
C GLU A 85 19.70 -10.15 6.84
N ASN A 86 19.72 -9.76 5.56
CA ASN A 86 20.96 -9.44 4.86
C ASN A 86 20.75 -8.40 3.75
N GLY A 87 21.83 -7.71 3.42
CA GLY A 87 21.82 -6.62 2.46
C GLY A 87 21.65 -7.06 1.02
N THR A 88 21.91 -8.33 0.66
CA THR A 88 21.58 -8.85 -0.68
C THR A 88 20.08 -8.83 -0.93
N LYS A 89 19.28 -9.34 0.02
CA LYS A 89 17.81 -9.28 -0.05
C LYS A 89 17.30 -7.84 0.00
N LEU A 90 17.90 -6.97 0.81
CA LEU A 90 17.52 -5.57 0.85
C LEU A 90 17.80 -4.87 -0.50
N ALA A 91 18.98 -5.12 -1.08
CA ALA A 91 19.39 -4.61 -2.38
C ALA A 91 18.44 -5.03 -3.50
N GLU A 92 17.94 -6.28 -3.50
CA GLU A 92 16.93 -6.74 -4.48
C GLU A 92 15.61 -5.95 -4.40
N ILE A 93 15.23 -5.53 -3.19
CA ILE A 93 13.98 -4.77 -2.97
C ILE A 93 14.15 -3.31 -3.37
N VAL A 94 15.27 -2.68 -3.01
CA VAL A 94 15.48 -1.25 -3.25
C VAL A 94 16.06 -0.96 -4.63
N GLY A 95 16.92 -1.82 -5.14
CA GLY A 95 17.65 -1.61 -6.39
C GLY A 95 16.76 -1.62 -7.62
N GLY A 96 16.64 -0.48 -8.31
CA GLY A 96 15.76 -0.32 -9.47
C GLY A 96 14.29 -0.06 -9.11
N ALA A 97 14.00 0.36 -7.87
CA ALA A 97 12.69 0.88 -7.52
C ALA A 97 12.57 2.32 -8.02
N TYR A 98 11.35 2.71 -8.39
CA TYR A 98 11.03 4.06 -8.84
C TYR A 98 10.62 4.97 -7.70
N ALA A 99 10.15 4.40 -6.59
CA ALA A 99 9.80 5.12 -5.39
C ALA A 99 10.13 4.29 -4.15
N TYR A 100 10.33 5.00 -3.04
CA TYR A 100 10.74 4.43 -1.76
C TYR A 100 9.73 4.85 -0.70
N ARG A 101 9.14 3.87 -0.03
CA ARG A 101 8.29 4.07 1.14
C ARG A 101 9.05 3.48 2.33
N LEU A 102 9.49 4.37 3.21
CA LEU A 102 10.20 4.02 4.44
C LEU A 102 9.31 4.32 5.63
N ASN A 103 9.04 3.28 6.42
CA ASN A 103 8.26 3.36 7.64
C ASN A 103 9.13 2.89 8.80
N HIS A 104 8.89 3.44 9.99
CA HIS A 104 9.58 3.03 11.20
C HIS A 104 8.65 3.14 12.42
N ASP A 105 8.94 2.35 13.46
CA ASP A 105 8.33 2.57 14.78
C ASP A 105 8.89 3.83 15.43
N ASP A 106 8.18 4.38 16.42
CA ASP A 106 8.64 5.55 17.16
C ASP A 106 9.99 5.26 17.86
N PRO A 107 11.03 6.09 17.63
CA PRO A 107 12.30 5.96 18.32
C PRO A 107 12.12 6.25 19.83
N ARG A 108 12.73 5.43 20.69
CA ARG A 108 12.70 5.57 22.16
C ARG A 108 13.83 6.45 22.69
N SER A 109 14.78 6.85 21.83
CA SER A 109 15.89 7.72 22.20
C SER A 109 16.44 8.52 21.00
N GLN A 110 17.17 9.60 21.29
CA GLN A 110 17.84 10.39 20.26
C GLN A 110 18.85 9.57 19.44
N LYS A 111 19.63 8.70 20.11
CA LYS A 111 20.60 7.82 19.45
C LYS A 111 19.93 6.86 18.47
N GLU A 112 18.78 6.32 18.85
CA GLU A 112 17.98 5.47 17.99
C GLU A 112 17.40 6.25 16.80
N ALA A 113 16.87 7.46 17.04
CA ALA A 113 16.38 8.31 15.97
C ALA A 113 17.48 8.65 14.94
N GLU A 114 18.70 8.93 15.40
CA GLU A 114 19.86 9.17 14.53
C GLU A 114 20.22 7.94 13.69
N LEU A 115 20.23 6.75 14.30
CA LEU A 115 20.54 5.51 13.58
C LEU A 115 19.45 5.16 12.55
N ILE A 116 18.17 5.25 12.93
CA ILE A 116 17.03 5.02 12.03
C ILE A 116 17.08 6.02 10.86
N ALA A 117 17.33 7.31 11.14
CA ALA A 117 17.38 8.34 10.11
C ALA A 117 18.55 8.11 9.14
N SER A 118 19.73 7.79 9.66
CA SER A 118 20.90 7.46 8.83
C SER A 118 20.63 6.22 7.98
N ALA A 119 20.06 5.16 8.58
CA ALA A 119 19.73 3.94 7.88
C ALA A 119 18.71 4.19 6.75
N ALA A 120 17.65 4.94 7.04
CA ALA A 120 16.64 5.32 6.06
C ALA A 120 17.25 6.08 4.87
N GLN A 121 18.13 7.04 5.15
CA GLN A 121 18.83 7.79 4.11
C GLN A 121 19.73 6.88 3.26
N SER A 122 20.57 6.04 3.89
CA SER A 122 21.46 5.12 3.17
C SER A 122 20.71 4.12 2.30
N ILE A 123 19.59 3.57 2.79
CA ILE A 123 18.75 2.64 2.01
C ILE A 123 18.22 3.32 0.74
N LYS A 124 17.76 4.57 0.88
CA LYS A 124 17.25 5.35 -0.24
C LYS A 124 18.37 5.70 -1.23
N ASP A 125 19.50 6.19 -0.73
CA ASP A 125 20.64 6.58 -1.57
C ASP A 125 21.14 5.42 -2.42
N TRP A 126 21.33 4.24 -1.81
CA TRP A 126 21.72 3.03 -2.53
C TRP A 126 20.71 2.61 -3.59
N GLY A 127 19.40 2.78 -3.31
CA GLY A 127 18.35 2.51 -4.28
C GLY A 127 18.39 3.48 -5.47
N GLU A 128 18.51 4.78 -5.20
CA GLU A 128 18.48 5.84 -6.22
C GLU A 128 19.66 5.74 -7.20
N ILE A 129 20.85 5.38 -6.73
CA ILE A 129 22.03 5.23 -7.60
C ILE A 129 22.14 3.84 -8.24
N TRP A 130 21.24 2.90 -7.91
CA TRP A 130 21.39 1.49 -8.28
C TRP A 130 21.55 1.26 -9.79
N SER A 131 20.87 2.05 -10.63
CA SER A 131 20.97 1.97 -12.08
C SER A 131 22.35 2.29 -12.61
N ASP A 132 23.12 3.08 -11.87
CA ASP A 132 24.41 3.61 -12.27
C ASP A 132 25.56 2.72 -11.77
N LEU A 133 25.27 1.77 -10.87
CA LEU A 133 26.24 0.84 -10.30
C LEU A 133 26.55 -0.33 -11.23
N GLU A 134 27.84 -0.65 -11.35
CA GLU A 134 28.31 -1.88 -11.98
C GLU A 134 28.10 -3.11 -11.08
N ALA A 135 28.31 -4.30 -11.64
CA ALA A 135 28.09 -5.56 -10.91
C ALA A 135 28.93 -5.68 -9.63
N GLY A 136 30.17 -5.19 -9.64
CA GLY A 136 31.04 -5.18 -8.46
C GLY A 136 30.55 -4.21 -7.38
N ASP A 137 30.13 -3.00 -7.77
CA ASP A 137 29.65 -2.00 -6.83
C ASP A 137 28.35 -2.43 -6.15
N ARG A 138 27.50 -3.18 -6.85
CA ARG A 138 26.29 -3.79 -6.28
C ARG A 138 26.61 -4.80 -5.17
N VAL A 139 27.75 -5.50 -5.27
CA VAL A 139 28.21 -6.41 -4.20
C VAL A 139 28.62 -5.60 -2.96
N ASN A 140 29.34 -4.49 -3.16
CA ASN A 140 29.72 -3.59 -2.07
C ASN A 140 28.49 -2.94 -1.42
N ALA A 141 27.53 -2.49 -2.22
CA ALA A 141 26.26 -1.96 -1.74
C ALA A 141 25.50 -3.00 -0.87
N ALA A 142 25.45 -4.26 -1.32
CA ALA A 142 24.83 -5.34 -0.54
C ALA A 142 25.59 -5.62 0.77
N TYR A 143 26.92 -5.48 0.80
CA TYR A 143 27.70 -5.58 2.03
C TYR A 143 27.39 -4.44 3.00
N ASP A 144 27.39 -3.19 2.53
CA ASP A 144 27.11 -2.01 3.35
C ASP A 144 25.69 -2.04 3.91
N LEU A 145 24.70 -2.44 3.10
CA LEU A 145 23.34 -2.67 3.55
C LEU A 145 23.26 -3.79 4.61
N SER A 146 24.13 -4.80 4.56
CA SER A 146 24.20 -5.83 5.60
C SER A 146 24.76 -5.29 6.92
N GLN A 147 25.76 -4.40 6.85
CA GLN A 147 26.29 -3.73 8.05
C GLN A 147 25.23 -2.85 8.69
N LEU A 148 24.49 -2.09 7.89
CA LEU A 148 23.36 -1.28 8.34
C LEU A 148 22.28 -2.12 9.04
N ILE A 149 21.92 -3.28 8.48
CA ILE A 149 20.97 -4.20 9.12
C ILE A 149 21.49 -4.65 10.50
N GLN A 150 22.77 -5.03 10.59
CA GLN A 150 23.38 -5.46 11.86
C GLN A 150 23.40 -4.34 12.92
N GLU A 151 23.65 -3.10 12.50
CA GLU A 151 23.62 -1.94 13.40
C GLU A 151 22.20 -1.70 13.94
N LEU A 152 21.17 -1.76 13.10
CA LEU A 152 19.77 -1.67 13.52
C LEU A 152 19.38 -2.82 14.47
N GLU A 153 19.78 -4.06 14.16
CA GLU A 153 19.50 -5.21 15.00
C GLU A 153 20.16 -5.09 16.39
N SER A 154 21.34 -4.46 16.47
CA SER A 154 22.04 -4.24 17.74
C SER A 154 21.25 -3.38 18.74
N ILE A 155 20.25 -2.64 18.26
CA ILE A 155 19.34 -1.83 19.09
C ILE A 155 17.89 -2.37 19.10
N GLY A 156 17.68 -3.60 18.63
CA GLY A 156 16.38 -4.27 18.64
C GLY A 156 15.43 -3.81 17.52
N ILE A 157 15.96 -3.28 16.41
CA ILE A 157 15.19 -2.95 15.21
C ILE A 157 15.44 -4.00 14.14
N TRP A 158 14.36 -4.57 13.63
CA TRP A 158 14.35 -5.48 12.50
C TRP A 158 13.93 -4.77 11.22
N VAL A 159 14.49 -5.22 10.11
CA VAL A 159 14.15 -4.73 8.78
C VAL A 159 13.15 -5.69 8.12
N PHE A 160 12.08 -5.13 7.59
CA PHE A 160 11.12 -5.84 6.75
C PHE A 160 10.98 -5.12 5.42
N GLY A 161 10.60 -5.84 4.37
CA GLY A 161 10.29 -5.16 3.13
C GLY A 161 9.68 -6.04 2.05
N VAL A 162 9.17 -5.37 1.03
CA VAL A 162 8.59 -5.96 -0.17
C VAL A 162 8.68 -4.98 -1.32
N ARG A 163 8.85 -5.48 -2.54
CA ARG A 163 8.65 -4.70 -3.77
C ARG A 163 7.23 -4.91 -4.27
N THR A 164 6.48 -3.82 -4.40
CA THR A 164 5.13 -3.82 -4.97
C THR A 164 5.15 -3.15 -6.35
N ASN A 165 4.10 -3.39 -7.15
CA ASN A 165 3.84 -2.62 -8.37
C ASN A 165 2.58 -1.79 -8.13
N GLU A 166 2.74 -0.48 -8.01
CA GLU A 166 1.69 0.45 -7.59
C GLU A 166 1.34 1.46 -8.68
N SER A 167 0.08 1.88 -8.73
CA SER A 167 -0.38 3.02 -9.54
C SER A 167 -0.22 4.30 -8.73
N TYR A 168 0.32 5.36 -9.33
CA TYR A 168 0.55 6.63 -8.64
C TYR A 168 -0.52 7.66 -9.02
N PRO A 169 -1.14 8.37 -8.06
CA PRO A 169 -2.11 9.42 -8.37
C PRO A 169 -1.49 10.50 -9.28
N GLY A 170 -2.17 10.83 -10.39
CA GLY A 170 -1.72 11.84 -11.35
C GLY A 170 -0.82 11.33 -12.47
N LEU A 171 -0.47 10.02 -12.48
CA LEU A 171 0.21 9.38 -13.61
C LEU A 171 -0.75 8.37 -14.27
N GLU A 172 -1.21 8.67 -15.49
CA GLU A 172 -1.89 7.68 -16.32
C GLU A 172 -0.87 6.66 -16.88
N GLY A 173 -1.13 5.36 -16.71
CA GLY A 173 -0.27 4.31 -17.27
C GLY A 173 0.01 3.13 -16.32
N ASN A 174 1.09 2.41 -16.65
CA ASN A 174 1.51 1.16 -15.99
C ASN A 174 1.85 1.36 -14.50
N LYS A 175 1.75 0.27 -13.73
CA LYS A 175 2.19 0.20 -12.34
C LYS A 175 3.72 0.27 -12.26
N TRP A 176 4.25 1.00 -11.29
CA TRP A 176 5.68 1.21 -11.09
C TRP A 176 6.18 0.44 -9.87
N PRO A 177 7.41 -0.09 -9.91
CA PRO A 177 7.98 -0.81 -8.77
C PRO A 177 8.27 0.16 -7.63
N VAL A 178 7.67 -0.09 -6.47
CA VAL A 178 7.86 0.67 -5.23
C VAL A 178 8.55 -0.22 -4.20
N ALA A 179 9.66 0.26 -3.65
CA ALA A 179 10.32 -0.37 -2.53
C ALA A 179 9.63 0.05 -1.23
N ASN A 180 9.04 -0.92 -0.53
CA ASN A 180 8.46 -0.71 0.79
C ASN A 180 9.40 -1.34 1.82
N VAL A 181 9.96 -0.52 2.72
CA VAL A 181 10.85 -0.99 3.78
C VAL A 181 10.38 -0.46 5.13
N PHE A 182 10.33 -1.33 6.11
CA PHE A 182 9.82 -1.06 7.46
C PHE A 182 10.92 -1.38 8.47
N LEU A 183 11.25 -0.39 9.30
CA LEU A 183 12.21 -0.51 10.41
C LEU A 183 11.42 -0.64 11.71
N MET A 184 11.13 -1.88 12.08
CA MET A 184 10.18 -2.22 13.15
C MET A 184 10.92 -2.77 14.35
N ARG A 185 10.44 -2.51 15.55
CA ARG A 185 11.01 -3.14 16.74
C ARG A 185 10.77 -4.63 16.74
N GLU A 186 11.72 -5.39 17.25
CA GLU A 186 11.58 -6.84 17.41
C GLU A 186 10.43 -7.26 18.33
N ASP A 187 10.00 -6.35 19.21
CA ASP A 187 8.88 -6.51 20.14
C ASP A 187 7.55 -5.95 19.61
N ASN A 188 7.51 -5.49 18.36
CA ASN A 188 6.30 -4.92 17.77
C ASN A 188 5.19 -5.99 17.66
N PRO A 189 3.99 -5.76 18.23
CA PRO A 189 2.91 -6.76 18.25
C PRO A 189 2.34 -7.09 16.87
N LYS A 190 2.62 -6.29 15.84
CA LYS A 190 2.26 -6.58 14.44
C LYS A 190 3.13 -7.70 13.84
N ILE A 191 4.26 -8.03 14.45
CA ILE A 191 5.17 -9.08 13.96
C ILE A 191 4.66 -10.45 14.42
N ILE A 192 4.26 -11.27 13.45
CA ILE A 192 3.89 -12.66 13.67
C ILE A 192 5.10 -13.55 13.37
N LYS A 193 5.59 -14.26 14.39
CA LYS A 193 6.67 -15.25 14.23
C LYS A 193 6.08 -16.59 13.84
N LEU A 194 6.38 -17.04 12.63
CA LEU A 194 5.96 -18.34 12.12
C LEU A 194 7.06 -19.37 12.37
N ASP A 195 6.77 -20.38 13.19
CA ASP A 195 7.64 -21.54 13.35
C ASP A 195 7.31 -22.59 12.28
N LEU A 196 8.13 -22.65 11.24
CA LEU A 196 7.96 -23.59 10.13
C LEU A 196 8.57 -24.98 10.41
N SER A 197 9.14 -25.20 11.60
CA SER A 197 9.76 -26.49 11.96
C SER A 197 8.76 -27.59 12.32
N ASN A 198 7.47 -27.26 12.45
CA ASN A 198 6.41 -28.19 12.86
C ASN A 198 5.50 -28.70 11.72
N THR A 199 5.78 -28.39 10.45
CA THR A 199 5.08 -29.05 9.33
C THR A 199 5.79 -30.36 8.97
N GLY A 200 5.42 -31.42 9.70
CA GLY A 200 5.75 -32.81 9.39
C GLY A 200 4.88 -33.42 8.30
#